data_AF-A0A8J6XMV2-F1
#
_entry.id   AF-A0A8J6XMV2-F1
#
_cell.length_a   1.000
_cell.length_b   1.000
_cell.length_c   1.000
_cell.angle_alpha   90.00
_cell.angle_beta   90.00
_cell.angle_gamma   90.00
#
_symmetry.space_group_name_H-M   'P 1'
#
loop_
_entity.id
_entity.type
_entity.pdbx_description
1 polymer ?
#
loop_
_entity_poly.entity_id
_entity_poly.type
_entity_poly.pdbx_seq_one_letter_code
_entity_poly.pdbx_strand_id
1 'polypeptide(L)' 'MGDLVNSLVVGDINLLTGLVWLLMATVLSMVGGAVGGMLLAGKDIGYEFSAMLGGLFAPAGVVPGIVLGLFLLGWLRSF' A
#
# COMPACT_ATOMS: atom_id res chain seq x y z
N MET A 1 6.99 -22.13 -1.17
CA MET A 1 6.96 -21.05 -2.19
C MET A 1 5.78 -21.22 -3.15
N GLY A 2 5.59 -22.40 -3.77
CA GLY A 2 4.47 -22.65 -4.69
C GLY A 2 3.08 -22.41 -4.08
N ASP A 3 2.86 -22.86 -2.84
CA ASP A 3 1.54 -22.74 -2.19
C ASP A 3 1.16 -21.29 -1.89
N LEU A 4 2.13 -20.45 -1.49
CA LEU A 4 1.89 -19.03 -1.24
C LEU A 4 1.54 -18.28 -2.54
N VAL A 5 2.29 -18.52 -3.61
CA VAL A 5 2.03 -17.90 -4.90
C VAL A 5 0.66 -18.34 -5.43
N ASN A 6 0.31 -19.62 -5.28
CA ASN A 6 -1.03 -20.11 -5.63
C ASN A 6 -2.13 -19.44 -4.79
N SER A 7 -1.96 -19.30 -3.48
CA SER A 7 -2.93 -18.59 -2.62
C SER A 7 -3.12 -17.13 -3.03
N LEU A 8 -2.04 -16.44 -3.44
CA LEU A 8 -2.11 -15.06 -3.94
C LEU A 8 -2.86 -14.97 -5.28
N VAL A 9 -2.62 -15.92 -6.19
CA VAL A 9 -3.25 -15.97 -7.53
C VAL A 9 -4.73 -16.34 -7.44
N VAL A 10 -5.09 -17.27 -6.57
CA VAL A 10 -6.48 -17.71 -6.36
C VAL A 10 -7.29 -16.69 -5.55
N GLY A 11 -6.65 -15.63 -5.05
CA GLY A 11 -7.32 -14.60 -4.27
C GLY A 11 -7.74 -15.09 -2.88
N ASP A 12 -6.96 -16.01 -2.30
CA ASP A 12 -7.19 -16.46 -0.94
C ASP A 12 -6.82 -15.37 0.07
N ILE A 13 -7.79 -14.94 0.88
CA ILE A 13 -7.60 -13.86 1.86
C ILE A 13 -7.38 -14.51 3.23
N ASN A 14 -6.11 -14.71 3.57
CA ASN A 14 -5.66 -15.20 4.86
C ASN A 14 -4.62 -14.23 5.44
N LEU A 15 -4.15 -14.49 6.67
CA LEU A 15 -3.22 -13.58 7.34
C LEU A 15 -1.94 -13.34 6.54
N LEU A 16 -1.42 -14.39 5.89
CA LEU A 16 -0.13 -14.35 5.20
C LEU A 16 -0.25 -13.64 3.84
N THR A 17 -1.32 -13.90 3.08
CA THR A 17 -1.61 -13.17 1.83
C THR A 17 -2.00 -11.71 2.11
N GLY A 18 -2.73 -11.44 3.19
CA GLY A 18 -3.05 -10.09 3.64
C GLY A 18 -1.81 -9.27 3.98
N LEU A 19 -0.81 -9.88 4.65
CA LEU A 19 0.46 -9.21 4.95
C LEU A 19 1.26 -8.89 3.67
N VAL A 20 1.26 -9.78 2.69
CA VAL A 20 1.89 -9.54 1.37
C VAL A 20 1.23 -8.35 0.67
N TRP A 21 -0.10 -8.31 0.65
CA TRP A 21 -0.84 -7.19 0.05
C TRP A 21 -0.60 -5.87 0.78
N LEU A 22 -0.53 -5.89 2.12
CA LEU A 22 -0.22 -4.70 2.91
C LEU A 22 1.18 -4.17 2.62
N LEU A 23 2.17 -5.05 2.50
CA LEU A 23 3.54 -4.67 2.15
C LEU A 23 3.60 -4.09 0.73
N MET A 24 2.97 -4.75 -0.23
CA MET A 24 2.87 -4.26 -1.63
C MET A 24 2.22 -2.88 -1.70
N ALA A 25 1.08 -2.70 -1.03
CA ALA A 25 0.36 -1.42 -0.99
C ALA A 25 1.21 -0.31 -0.36
N THR A 26 1.94 -0.63 0.70
CA THR A 26 2.85 0.32 1.36
C THR A 26 3.97 0.76 0.43
N VAL A 27 4.61 -0.18 -0.27
CA VAL A 27 5.70 0.14 -1.23
C VAL A 27 5.18 0.98 -2.39
N LEU A 28 4.06 0.59 -3.00
CA LEU A 28 3.45 1.35 -4.08
C LEU A 28 3.03 2.75 -3.62
N SER A 29 2.52 2.86 -2.38
CA SER A 29 2.17 4.14 -1.78
C SER A 29 3.36 5.05 -1.59
N MET A 30 4.53 4.52 -1.19
CA MET A 30 5.74 5.34 -1.05
C MET A 30 6.15 5.94 -2.39
N VAL A 31 6.11 5.16 -3.47
CA VAL A 31 6.45 5.63 -4.82
C VAL A 31 5.44 6.67 -5.30
N GLY A 32 4.13 6.38 -5.20
CA GLY A 32 3.08 7.32 -5.58
C GLY A 32 3.11 8.60 -4.74
N GLY A 33 3.39 8.47 -3.45
CA GLY A 33 3.56 9.57 -2.51
C GLY A 33 4.73 10.46 -2.84
N ALA A 34 5.90 9.88 -3.13
CA ALA A 34 7.09 10.63 -3.51
C ALA A 34 6.87 11.42 -4.81
N VAL A 35 6.24 10.81 -5.81
CA VAL A 35 5.86 11.50 -7.05
C VAL A 35 4.84 12.61 -6.78
N GLY A 36 3.81 12.33 -5.97
CA GLY A 36 2.82 13.32 -5.57
C GLY A 36 3.43 14.51 -4.84
N GLY A 37 4.35 14.26 -3.89
CA GLY A 37 5.10 15.29 -3.19
C GLY A 37 5.86 16.19 -4.16
N MET A 38 6.72 15.59 -5.01
CA MET A 38 7.49 16.32 -6.02
C MET A 38 6.61 17.22 -6.92
N LEU A 39 5.44 16.74 -7.32
CA LEU A 39 4.49 17.51 -8.14
C LEU A 39 3.85 18.66 -7.37
N LEU A 40 3.55 18.47 -6.08
CA LEU A 40 2.80 19.43 -5.27
C LEU A 40 3.67 20.56 -4.72
N ALA A 41 4.85 20.22 -4.19
CA ALA A 41 5.71 21.15 -3.45
C ALA A 41 7.18 21.13 -3.91
N GLY A 42 7.54 20.32 -4.91
CA GLY A 42 8.94 20.18 -5.34
C GLY A 42 9.58 21.49 -5.83
N LYS A 43 8.78 22.42 -6.36
CA LYS A 43 9.23 23.75 -6.79
C LYS A 43 9.51 24.71 -5.63
N ASP A 44 8.86 24.50 -4.48
CA ASP A 44 8.89 25.42 -3.34
C ASP A 44 9.92 25.00 -2.28
N ILE A 45 10.02 23.69 -2.00
CA ILE A 45 10.87 23.14 -0.94
C ILE A 45 11.97 22.21 -1.47
N GLY A 46 12.09 22.07 -2.80
CA GLY A 46 13.04 21.18 -3.48
C GLY A 46 12.48 19.78 -3.71
N TYR A 47 12.82 19.20 -4.87
CA TYR A 47 12.29 17.90 -5.31
C TYR A 47 12.67 16.75 -4.37
N GLU A 48 13.90 16.70 -3.89
CA GLU A 48 14.37 15.61 -3.02
C GLU A 48 13.65 15.60 -1.67
N PHE A 49 13.60 16.76 -1.00
CA PHE A 49 12.92 16.87 0.30
C PHE A 49 11.41 16.64 0.15
N SER A 50 10.81 17.14 -0.91
CA SER A 50 9.40 16.92 -1.22
C SER A 50 9.09 15.44 -1.51
N ALA A 51 9.99 14.73 -2.22
CA ALA A 51 9.88 13.29 -2.45
C ALA A 51 9.98 12.50 -1.14
N MET A 52 10.92 12.86 -0.25
CA MET A 52 11.07 12.21 1.06
C MET A 52 9.79 12.35 1.91
N LEU A 53 9.24 13.56 2.00
CA LEU A 53 8.00 13.80 2.74
C LEU A 53 6.81 13.07 2.13
N GLY A 54 6.64 13.17 0.81
CA GLY A 54 5.56 12.49 0.10
C GLY A 54 5.63 10.97 0.27
N GLY A 55 6.81 10.39 0.13
CA GLY A 55 7.03 8.96 0.31
C GLY A 55 6.80 8.49 1.75
N LEU A 56 7.24 9.26 2.74
CA LEU A 56 7.10 8.93 4.16
C LEU A 56 5.64 8.98 4.63
N PHE A 57 4.88 9.99 4.19
CA PHE A 57 3.53 10.24 4.70
C PHE A 57 2.41 9.59 3.85
N ALA A 58 2.67 9.21 2.60
CA ALA A 58 1.65 8.53 1.80
C ALA A 58 1.14 7.22 2.43
N PRO A 59 2.00 6.35 3.02
CA PRO A 59 1.54 5.16 3.73
C PRO A 59 0.57 5.45 4.88
N ALA A 60 0.58 6.65 5.48
CA ALA A 60 -0.31 6.98 6.60
C ALA A 60 -1.79 6.93 6.20
N GLY A 61 -2.13 7.21 4.94
CA GLY A 61 -3.48 7.03 4.40
C GLY A 61 -3.72 5.63 3.82
N VAL A 62 -2.71 5.05 3.16
CA VAL A 62 -2.86 3.77 2.46
C VAL A 62 -2.93 2.58 3.40
N VAL A 63 -2.16 2.56 4.50
CA VAL A 63 -2.16 1.44 5.45
C VAL A 63 -3.53 1.27 6.13
N PRO A 64 -4.19 2.31 6.67
CA PRO A 64 -5.56 2.17 7.15
C PRO A 64 -6.53 1.72 6.05
N GLY A 65 -6.40 2.25 4.83
CA GLY A 65 -7.24 1.89 3.70
C GLY A 65 -7.12 0.42 3.30
N ILE A 66 -5.90 -0.12 3.18
CA ILE A 66 -5.68 -1.52 2.82
C ILE A 66 -6.14 -2.48 3.93
N VAL A 67 -5.94 -2.11 5.21
CA VAL A 67 -6.40 -2.91 6.35
C VAL A 67 -7.93 -2.99 6.36
N LEU A 68 -8.62 -1.87 6.21
CA LEU A 68 -10.08 -1.84 6.12
C LEU A 68 -10.59 -2.61 4.91
N GLY A 69 -9.96 -2.44 3.75
CA GLY A 69 -10.33 -3.16 2.52
C GLY A 69 -10.19 -4.68 2.65
N LEU A 70 -9.06 -5.16 3.18
CA LEU A 70 -8.85 -6.59 3.42
C LEU A 70 -9.82 -7.15 4.46
N PHE A 71 -10.12 -6.38 5.52
CA PHE A 71 -11.11 -6.77 6.52
C PHE A 71 -12.51 -6.91 5.92
N LEU A 72 -12.96 -5.92 5.14
CA LEU A 72 -14.25 -5.93 4.45
C LEU A 72 -14.37 -7.10 3.45
N LEU A 73 -13.32 -7.36 2.67
CA LEU A 73 -13.29 -8.47 1.72
C LEU A 73 -13.32 -9.83 2.44
N GLY A 74 -12.57 -9.97 3.54
CA GLY A 74 -12.60 -11.18 4.37
C GLY A 74 -13.98 -11.40 5.01
N TRP A 75 -14.62 -10.33 5.47
CA TRP A 75 -15.98 -10.38 6.01
C TRP A 75 -16.99 -10.83 4.95
N LEU A 76 -16.97 -10.23 3.76
CA LEU A 76 -17.92 -10.55 2.69
C LEU A 76 -17.78 -12.00 2.23
N ARG A 77 -16.55 -12.53 2.17
CA ARG A 77 -16.29 -13.93 1.81
C ARG A 77 -16.81 -14.94 2.86
N SER A 78 -17.01 -14.50 4.10
CA SER A 78 -17.45 -15.36 5.19
C SER A 78 -18.98 -15.58 5.22
N PHE A 79 -19.73 -14.90 4.36
CA PHE A 79 -21.17 -15.09 4.10
C PHE A 79 -21.38 -16.01 2.89
#